data_AF-A0A533UH01-F1
#
_entry.id   AF-A0A533UH01-F1
#
_cell.length_a   1.000
_cell.length_b   1.000
_cell.length_c   1.000
_cell.angle_alpha   90.00
_cell.angle_beta   90.00
_cell.angle_gamma   90.00
#
_symmetry.space_group_name_H-M   'P 1'
#
loop_
_entity.id
_entity.type
_entity.pdbx_description
1 polymer ?
#
loop_
_entity_poly.entity_id
_entity_poly.type
_entity_poly.pdbx_seq_one_letter_code
_entity_poly.pdbx_strand_id
1 'polypeptide(L)'
;MESESTPKGNLRTGFTTGTCATAGAKAGILAILNQEKIGSVDVTLPKKSKIQIKIANCQFNKQSSKCSVIKDGGDDPDVTHGAEIITEISLTDKPNQIEIDGGEGVGRVTKPGLGLEIGTAAINPTPKKMIIENIEEIGKEILKKNGISVIVTVPKGKDLATKTDNPRLGIIGG
;
A
#
# COMPACT_ATOMS: atom_id res chain seq x y z
N MET A 1 27.30 -27.78 -20.47
CA MET A 1 26.21 -26.88 -20.87
C MET A 1 24.92 -27.57 -20.48
N GLU A 2 24.50 -27.39 -19.23
CA GLU A 2 23.21 -27.88 -18.77
C GLU A 2 22.17 -26.84 -19.20
N SER A 3 21.28 -27.24 -20.10
CA SER A 3 20.14 -26.45 -20.53
C SER A 3 19.15 -26.38 -19.36
N GLU A 4 19.07 -25.23 -18.71
CA GLU A 4 18.03 -24.93 -17.74
C GLU A 4 16.66 -25.10 -18.40
N SER A 5 15.93 -26.12 -17.93
CA SER A 5 14.56 -26.40 -18.33
C SER A 5 13.66 -25.22 -17.96
N THR A 6 13.04 -24.60 -18.96
CA THR A 6 12.00 -23.59 -18.76
C THR A 6 10.87 -24.21 -17.92
N PRO A 7 10.41 -23.59 -16.82
CA PRO A 7 9.37 -24.18 -15.99
C PRO A 7 8.08 -24.33 -16.80
N LYS A 8 7.54 -25.55 -16.89
CA LYS A 8 6.20 -25.80 -17.43
C LYS A 8 5.15 -25.41 -16.38
N GLY A 9 4.55 -24.23 -16.54
CA GLY A 9 3.44 -23.73 -15.74
C GLY A 9 3.17 -22.26 -16.07
N ASN A 10 1.92 -21.78 -15.90
CA ASN A 10 1.67 -20.34 -15.92
C ASN A 10 2.42 -19.70 -14.74
N LEU A 11 3.31 -18.74 -15.03
CA LEU A 11 4.00 -17.98 -13.99
C LEU A 11 2.98 -17.36 -13.04
N ARG A 12 3.24 -17.48 -11.74
CA ARG A 12 2.36 -16.96 -10.70
C ARG A 12 2.51 -15.44 -10.64
N THR A 13 1.41 -14.73 -10.81
CA THR A 13 1.36 -13.28 -10.63
C THR A 13 1.24 -12.93 -9.14
N GLY A 14 2.14 -12.08 -8.66
CA GLY A 14 2.03 -11.47 -7.34
C GLY A 14 1.14 -10.23 -7.33
N PHE A 15 1.30 -9.43 -6.30
CA PHE A 15 0.61 -8.15 -6.13
C PHE A 15 1.58 -7.02 -5.78
N THR A 16 1.25 -5.82 -6.23
CA THR A 16 2.11 -4.64 -6.11
C THR A 16 2.18 -4.11 -4.67
N THR A 17 3.17 -3.26 -4.37
CA THR A 17 3.23 -2.50 -3.10
C THR A 17 1.98 -1.63 -2.91
N GLY A 18 1.46 -1.03 -3.99
CA GLY A 18 0.20 -0.29 -3.97
C GLY A 18 -0.99 -1.17 -3.57
N THR A 19 -1.06 -2.40 -4.07
CA THR A 19 -2.09 -3.38 -3.68
C THR A 19 -1.99 -3.76 -2.20
N CYS A 20 -0.77 -3.93 -1.69
CA CYS A 20 -0.52 -4.18 -0.27
C CYS A 20 -1.00 -3.00 0.60
N ALA A 21 -0.65 -1.77 0.22
CA ALA A 21 -1.07 -0.56 0.94
C ALA A 21 -2.60 -0.41 0.92
N THR A 22 -3.25 -0.70 -0.21
CA THR A 22 -4.72 -0.71 -0.30
C THR A 22 -5.35 -1.77 0.61
N ALA A 23 -4.79 -2.99 0.65
CA ALA A 23 -5.25 -4.02 1.57
C ALA A 23 -5.12 -3.58 3.03
N GLY A 24 -3.97 -3.01 3.41
CA GLY A 24 -3.73 -2.47 4.74
C GLY A 24 -4.71 -1.35 5.11
N ALA A 25 -4.96 -0.40 4.21
CA ALA A 25 -5.92 0.68 4.41
C ALA A 25 -7.35 0.16 4.60
N LYS A 26 -7.78 -0.76 3.72
CA LYS A 26 -9.12 -1.36 3.77
C LYS A 26 -9.33 -2.15 5.07
N ALA A 27 -8.34 -2.96 5.44
CA ALA A 27 -8.35 -3.70 6.71
C ALA A 27 -8.39 -2.77 7.92
N GLY A 28 -7.64 -1.66 7.89
CA GLY A 28 -7.63 -0.68 8.97
C GLY A 28 -8.97 0.00 9.19
N ILE A 29 -9.66 0.39 8.11
CA ILE A 29 -11.00 0.96 8.21
C ILE A 29 -12.02 -0.07 8.70
N LEU A 30 -11.99 -1.31 8.18
CA LEU A 30 -12.86 -2.38 8.69
C LEU A 30 -12.61 -2.65 10.18
N ALA A 31 -11.36 -2.68 10.61
CA ALA A 31 -11.00 -2.91 12.01
C ALA A 31 -11.56 -1.80 12.92
N ILE A 32 -11.47 -0.54 12.50
CA ILE A 32 -12.05 0.60 13.24
C ILE A 32 -13.59 0.51 13.25
N LEU A 33 -14.23 0.17 12.13
CA LEU A 33 -15.69 0.10 12.05
C LEU A 33 -16.28 -1.03 12.90
N ASN A 34 -15.70 -2.23 12.76
CA ASN A 34 -16.22 -3.44 13.39
C ASN A 34 -15.66 -3.65 14.80
N GLN A 35 -14.62 -2.90 15.17
CA GLN A 35 -13.87 -3.09 16.40
C GLN A 35 -13.34 -4.53 16.55
N GLU A 36 -12.81 -5.08 15.45
CA GLU A 36 -12.27 -6.45 15.39
C GLU A 36 -10.98 -6.54 14.57
N LYS A 37 -10.19 -7.61 14.80
CA LYS A 37 -9.00 -7.87 14.00
C LYS A 37 -9.39 -8.42 12.63
N ILE A 38 -8.80 -7.86 11.57
CA ILE A 38 -9.02 -8.30 10.20
C ILE A 38 -7.87 -9.20 9.75
N GLY A 39 -8.18 -10.44 9.35
CA GLY A 39 -7.19 -11.42 8.87
C GLY A 39 -7.00 -11.42 7.35
N SER A 40 -7.97 -10.93 6.58
CA SER A 40 -7.90 -10.83 5.12
C SER A 40 -8.94 -9.84 4.59
N VAL A 41 -8.69 -9.26 3.42
CA VAL A 41 -9.63 -8.37 2.72
C VAL A 41 -9.65 -8.63 1.22
N ASP A 42 -10.79 -8.41 0.59
CA ASP A 42 -10.91 -8.37 -0.86
C ASP A 42 -10.57 -6.95 -1.36
N VAL A 43 -9.45 -6.83 -2.07
CA VAL A 43 -9.02 -5.57 -2.69
C VAL A 43 -9.60 -5.47 -4.10
N THR A 44 -10.29 -4.38 -4.37
CA THR A 44 -10.73 -4.02 -5.72
C THR A 44 -9.56 -3.38 -6.48
N LEU A 45 -9.10 -4.01 -7.55
CA LEU A 45 -8.01 -3.56 -8.40
C LEU A 45 -8.49 -2.49 -9.42
N PRO A 46 -7.58 -1.76 -10.11
CA PRO A 46 -7.97 -0.68 -11.02
C PRO A 46 -8.88 -1.14 -12.17
N LYS A 47 -8.74 -2.40 -12.60
CA LYS A 47 -9.58 -3.05 -13.62
C LYS A 47 -10.87 -3.67 -13.05
N LYS A 48 -11.25 -3.32 -11.81
CA LYS A 48 -12.44 -3.77 -11.08
C LYS A 48 -12.52 -5.28 -10.78
N SER A 49 -11.47 -6.04 -11.09
CA SER A 49 -11.28 -7.38 -10.52
C SER A 49 -10.98 -7.30 -9.03
N LYS A 50 -11.27 -8.36 -8.29
CA LYS A 50 -10.98 -8.47 -6.86
C LYS A 50 -9.89 -9.51 -6.60
N ILE A 51 -9.03 -9.24 -5.63
CA ILE A 51 -8.04 -10.19 -5.11
C ILE A 51 -8.12 -10.21 -3.59
N GLN A 52 -8.14 -11.41 -3.01
CA GLN A 52 -8.10 -11.57 -1.56
C GLN A 52 -6.64 -11.47 -1.09
N ILE A 53 -6.38 -10.57 -0.13
CA ILE A 53 -5.06 -10.34 0.44
C ILE A 53 -5.11 -10.66 1.94
N LYS A 54 -4.15 -11.46 2.41
CA LYS A 54 -3.96 -11.76 3.84
C LYS A 54 -3.33 -10.56 4.55
N ILE A 55 -3.83 -10.27 5.74
CA ILE A 55 -3.30 -9.24 6.63
C ILE A 55 -2.37 -9.92 7.63
N ALA A 56 -1.11 -9.49 7.64
CA ALA A 56 -0.07 -10.07 8.48
C ALA A 56 -0.18 -9.61 9.93
N ASN A 57 -0.50 -8.32 10.15
CA ASN A 57 -0.75 -7.74 11.45
C ASN A 57 -1.90 -6.75 11.37
N CYS A 58 -2.72 -6.68 12.42
CA CYS A 58 -3.84 -5.76 12.54
C CYS A 58 -3.97 -5.34 14.00
N GLN A 59 -3.65 -4.06 14.26
CA GLN A 59 -3.83 -3.40 15.54
C GLN A 59 -4.77 -2.21 15.34
N PHE A 60 -5.69 -1.98 16.26
CA PHE A 60 -6.65 -0.89 16.13
C PHE A 60 -7.19 -0.44 17.49
N ASN A 61 -7.78 0.74 17.48
CA ASN A 61 -8.65 1.27 18.51
C ASN A 61 -9.85 1.96 17.83
N LYS A 62 -10.56 2.84 18.54
CA LYS A 62 -11.74 3.54 18.01
C LYS A 62 -11.43 4.64 16.98
N GLN A 63 -10.20 5.13 16.93
CA GLN A 63 -9.80 6.29 16.12
C GLN A 63 -8.64 6.00 15.16
N SER A 64 -7.87 4.94 15.40
CA SER A 64 -6.75 4.59 14.54
C SER A 64 -6.54 3.09 14.41
N SER A 65 -5.83 2.70 13.35
CA SER A 65 -5.38 1.34 13.14
C SER A 65 -4.03 1.30 12.42
N LYS A 66 -3.34 0.18 12.58
CA LYS A 66 -2.08 -0.15 11.94
C LYS A 66 -2.17 -1.57 11.44
N CYS A 67 -2.22 -1.72 10.12
CA CYS A 67 -2.27 -3.02 9.46
C CYS A 67 -1.04 -3.22 8.59
N SER A 68 -0.58 -4.47 8.45
CA SER A 68 0.53 -4.78 7.56
C SER A 68 0.25 -5.96 6.64
N VAL A 69 0.89 -5.93 5.48
CA VAL A 69 0.82 -6.97 4.46
C VAL A 69 2.24 -7.32 4.04
N ILE A 70 2.55 -8.61 3.98
CA ILE A 70 3.81 -9.09 3.40
C ILE A 70 3.61 -9.21 1.89
N LYS A 71 4.40 -8.46 1.12
CA LYS A 71 4.27 -8.43 -0.33
C LYS A 71 4.65 -9.77 -0.95
N ASP A 72 3.71 -10.33 -1.69
CA ASP A 72 3.96 -11.49 -2.54
C ASP A 72 4.21 -11.04 -3.98
N GLY A 73 5.41 -11.29 -4.50
CA GLY A 73 5.85 -10.87 -5.84
C GLY A 73 5.46 -11.87 -6.92
N GLY A 74 4.94 -13.05 -6.54
CA GLY A 74 4.79 -14.13 -7.51
C GLY A 74 6.15 -14.68 -7.90
N ASP A 75 6.31 -14.98 -9.18
CA ASP A 75 7.57 -15.45 -9.77
C ASP A 75 8.37 -14.30 -10.43
N ASP A 76 7.89 -13.05 -10.33
CA ASP A 76 8.58 -11.86 -10.82
C ASP A 76 9.78 -11.53 -9.91
N PRO A 77 11.01 -11.33 -10.45
CA PRO A 77 12.18 -10.94 -9.68
C PRO A 77 12.08 -9.47 -9.22
N ASP A 78 11.15 -9.22 -8.31
CA ASP A 78 10.89 -7.92 -7.70
C ASP A 78 11.63 -7.81 -6.37
N VAL A 79 12.52 -6.82 -6.25
CA VAL A 79 13.32 -6.57 -5.04
C VAL A 79 12.48 -6.29 -3.79
N THR A 80 11.22 -5.93 -3.96
CA THR A 80 10.26 -5.68 -2.88
C THR A 80 9.46 -6.93 -2.48
N HIS A 81 9.71 -8.09 -3.08
CA HIS A 81 9.13 -9.35 -2.61
C HIS A 81 9.53 -9.63 -1.15
N GLY A 82 8.55 -10.07 -0.35
CA GLY A 82 8.72 -10.30 1.08
C GLY A 82 8.85 -9.02 1.92
N ALA A 83 8.79 -7.84 1.31
CA ALA A 83 8.77 -6.59 2.07
C ALA A 83 7.45 -6.46 2.82
N GLU A 84 7.53 -6.04 4.08
CA GLU A 84 6.35 -5.65 4.86
C GLU A 84 5.92 -4.24 4.45
N ILE A 85 4.66 -4.11 4.07
CA ILE A 85 4.01 -2.84 3.77
C ILE A 85 3.05 -2.57 4.92
N ILE A 86 3.31 -1.50 5.66
CA ILE A 86 2.53 -1.06 6.80
C ILE A 86 1.62 0.08 6.35
N THR A 87 0.38 0.07 6.77
CA THR A 87 -0.58 1.16 6.54
C THR A 87 -1.22 1.55 7.85
N GLU A 88 -1.06 2.82 8.20
CA GLU A 88 -1.64 3.43 9.38
C GLU A 88 -2.81 4.30 8.95
N ILE A 89 -3.93 4.11 9.63
CA ILE A 89 -5.16 4.87 9.43
C ILE A 89 -5.44 5.65 10.70
N SER A 90 -5.73 6.94 10.57
CA SER A 90 -6.23 7.76 11.67
C SER A 90 -7.45 8.56 11.21
N LEU A 91 -8.50 8.57 12.02
CA LEU A 91 -9.64 9.45 11.79
C LEU A 91 -9.26 10.89 12.11
N THR A 92 -9.67 11.81 11.24
CA THR A 92 -9.45 13.25 11.42
C THR A 92 -10.80 13.96 11.57
N ASP A 93 -10.73 15.24 11.90
CA ASP A 93 -11.85 16.17 12.06
C ASP A 93 -12.26 16.86 10.75
N LYS A 94 -11.78 16.37 9.59
CA LYS A 94 -12.08 16.92 8.26
C LYS A 94 -13.01 15.99 7.46
N PRO A 95 -14.35 16.07 7.64
CA PRO A 95 -15.29 15.20 6.94
C PRO A 95 -15.06 15.12 5.44
N ASN A 96 -15.21 13.91 4.90
CA ASN A 96 -15.09 13.58 3.47
C ASN A 96 -13.70 13.87 2.86
N GLN A 97 -12.65 13.99 3.67
CA GLN A 97 -11.27 14.13 3.18
C GLN A 97 -10.47 12.87 3.44
N ILE A 98 -9.74 12.41 2.41
CA ILE A 98 -8.75 11.33 2.52
C ILE A 98 -7.39 11.92 2.17
N GLU A 99 -6.48 11.93 3.14
CA GLU A 99 -5.11 12.39 2.97
C GLU A 99 -4.18 11.18 2.94
N ILE A 100 -3.35 11.05 1.92
CA ILE A 100 -2.42 9.92 1.76
C ILE A 100 -0.99 10.44 1.70
N ASP A 101 -0.14 9.95 2.59
CA ASP A 101 1.29 10.23 2.60
C ASP A 101 2.13 8.96 2.89
N GLY A 102 3.44 9.08 2.77
CA GLY A 102 4.40 8.02 3.06
C GLY A 102 5.14 8.25 4.37
N GLY A 103 5.30 7.23 5.20
CA GLY A 103 6.18 7.24 6.36
C GLY A 103 7.61 6.78 6.02
N GLU A 104 8.22 6.05 6.94
CA GLU A 104 9.56 5.49 6.80
C GLU A 104 9.67 4.57 5.57
N GLY A 105 10.78 4.69 4.85
CA GLY A 105 11.08 3.87 3.67
C GLY A 105 10.14 4.04 2.49
N VAL A 106 9.31 5.09 2.48
CA VAL A 106 8.67 5.60 1.25
C VAL A 106 9.44 6.82 0.78
N GLY A 107 10.04 6.70 -0.41
CA GLY A 107 10.87 7.75 -0.98
C GLY A 107 10.16 9.09 -1.16
N ARG A 108 10.93 10.17 -1.17
CA ARG A 108 10.48 11.53 -1.46
C ARG A 108 10.97 11.98 -2.82
N VAL A 109 10.09 12.67 -3.54
CA VAL A 109 10.40 13.22 -4.86
C VAL A 109 11.26 14.46 -4.70
N THR A 110 12.43 14.47 -5.33
CA THR A 110 13.42 15.56 -5.24
C THR A 110 13.75 16.18 -6.59
N LYS A 111 13.31 15.58 -7.70
CA LYS A 111 13.50 16.07 -9.06
C LYS A 111 12.17 16.19 -9.80
N PRO A 112 12.04 17.15 -10.74
CA PRO A 112 10.89 17.21 -11.64
C PRO A 112 10.90 16.04 -12.64
N GLY A 113 9.76 15.78 -13.30
CA GLY A 113 9.65 14.83 -14.41
C GLY A 113 9.00 13.48 -14.07
N LEU A 114 8.68 13.22 -12.80
CA LEU A 114 8.02 11.99 -12.35
C LEU A 114 6.49 12.07 -12.33
N GLY A 115 5.91 13.20 -12.73
CA GLY A 115 4.46 13.43 -12.61
C GLY A 115 3.97 13.52 -11.16
N LEU A 116 4.89 13.74 -10.22
CA LEU A 116 4.65 13.93 -8.79
C LEU A 116 5.28 15.24 -8.33
N GLU A 117 4.68 15.85 -7.32
CA GLU A 117 5.15 17.10 -6.74
C GLU A 117 6.43 16.88 -5.92
N ILE A 118 7.38 17.80 -6.07
CA ILE A 118 8.63 17.79 -5.29
C ILE A 118 8.31 17.94 -3.80
N GLY A 119 8.99 17.15 -2.97
CA GLY A 119 8.82 17.08 -1.52
C GLY A 119 7.78 16.06 -1.07
N THR A 120 6.90 15.59 -1.95
CA THR A 120 5.84 14.62 -1.60
C THR A 120 6.35 13.18 -1.60
N ALA A 121 5.64 12.30 -0.89
CA ALA A 121 5.88 10.87 -0.97
C ALA A 121 5.70 10.34 -2.40
N ALA A 122 6.61 9.47 -2.82
CA ALA A 122 6.67 8.82 -4.12
C ALA A 122 5.59 7.72 -4.26
N ILE A 123 4.33 8.09 -4.04
CA ILE A 123 3.16 7.23 -4.21
C ILE A 123 2.44 7.67 -5.49
N ASN A 124 2.46 6.81 -6.51
CA ASN A 124 1.91 7.11 -7.82
C ASN A 124 0.38 7.36 -7.77
N PRO A 125 -0.19 8.10 -8.75
CA PRO A 125 -1.62 8.41 -8.79
C PRO A 125 -2.52 7.18 -8.81
N THR A 126 -2.12 6.10 -9.51
CA THR A 126 -2.92 4.86 -9.59
C THR A 126 -3.07 4.17 -8.22
N PRO A 127 -1.99 3.88 -7.46
CA PRO A 127 -2.11 3.45 -6.07
C PRO A 127 -2.93 4.37 -5.18
N LYS A 128 -2.74 5.71 -5.26
CA LYS A 128 -3.53 6.67 -4.46
C LYS A 128 -5.03 6.52 -4.74
N LYS A 129 -5.41 6.51 -6.02
CA LYS A 129 -6.79 6.30 -6.45
C LYS A 129 -7.35 4.96 -5.96
N MET A 130 -6.55 3.90 -6.05
CA MET A 130 -6.96 2.57 -5.62
C MET A 130 -7.21 2.50 -4.10
N ILE A 131 -6.37 3.16 -3.28
CA ILE A 131 -6.59 3.31 -1.84
C ILE A 131 -7.91 4.04 -1.57
N ILE A 132 -8.11 5.21 -2.20
CA ILE A 132 -9.32 6.03 -2.04
C ILE A 132 -10.57 5.22 -2.36
N GLU A 133 -10.65 4.62 -3.55
CA GLU A 133 -11.83 3.87 -3.99
C GLU A 133 -12.17 2.70 -3.05
N ASN A 134 -11.15 2.00 -2.53
CA ASN A 134 -11.37 0.88 -1.62
C ASN A 134 -11.77 1.32 -0.20
N ILE A 135 -11.29 2.48 0.26
CA ILE A 135 -11.76 3.08 1.51
C ILE A 135 -13.21 3.54 1.35
N GLU A 136 -13.53 4.23 0.26
CA GLU A 136 -14.89 4.71 -0.03
C GLU A 136 -15.90 3.58 -0.23
N GLU A 137 -15.47 2.39 -0.70
CA GLU A 137 -16.33 1.21 -0.82
C GLU A 137 -16.93 0.80 0.54
N ILE A 138 -16.17 0.92 1.63
CA ILE A 138 -16.53 0.41 2.95
C ILE A 138 -16.75 1.50 4.01
N GLY A 139 -16.25 2.71 3.76
CA GLY A 139 -16.07 3.77 4.75
C GLY A 139 -17.00 4.96 4.58
N LYS A 140 -18.07 4.87 3.78
CA LYS A 140 -18.94 6.01 3.49
C LYS A 140 -19.51 6.68 4.73
N GLU A 141 -20.02 5.90 5.67
CA GLU A 141 -20.66 6.45 6.87
C GLU A 141 -19.66 7.09 7.84
N ILE A 142 -18.44 6.56 7.93
CA ILE A 142 -17.38 7.15 8.74
C ILE A 142 -16.82 8.41 8.07
N LEU A 143 -16.66 8.42 6.75
CA LEU A 143 -16.23 9.59 5.97
C LEU A 143 -17.21 10.77 6.05
N LYS A 144 -18.52 10.50 6.17
CA LYS A 144 -19.50 11.59 6.38
C LYS A 144 -19.27 12.36 7.68
N LYS A 145 -18.67 11.72 8.69
CA LYS A 145 -18.47 12.28 10.04
C LYS A 145 -17.02 12.69 10.30
N ASN A 146 -16.07 12.12 9.56
CA ASN A 146 -14.64 12.21 9.81
C ASN A 146 -13.86 12.32 8.50
N GLY A 147 -12.63 12.81 8.59
CA GLY A 147 -11.63 12.55 7.55
C GLY A 147 -10.81 11.31 7.87
N ILE A 148 -9.97 10.90 6.93
CA ILE A 148 -9.10 9.74 7.05
C ILE A 148 -7.69 10.16 6.61
N SER A 149 -6.73 10.04 7.51
CA SER A 149 -5.30 10.07 7.18
C SER A 149 -4.81 8.65 6.95
N VAL A 150 -4.04 8.46 5.87
CA VAL A 150 -3.41 7.19 5.48
C VAL A 150 -1.90 7.41 5.38
N ILE A 151 -1.14 6.74 6.23
CA ILE A 151 0.33 6.74 6.15
C ILE A 151 0.81 5.35 5.73
N VAL A 152 1.55 5.29 4.62
CA VAL A 152 2.14 4.05 4.12
C VAL A 152 3.61 4.00 4.50
N THR A 153 4.05 2.94 5.16
CA THR A 153 5.44 2.76 5.60
C THR A 153 5.99 1.45 5.03
N VAL A 154 7.24 1.45 4.61
CA VAL A 154 7.97 0.26 4.16
C VAL A 154 9.26 0.18 4.99
N PRO A 155 9.32 -0.55 6.10
CA PRO A 155 10.46 -0.49 7.03
C PRO A 155 11.82 -0.77 6.36
N LYS A 156 11.85 -1.68 5.39
CA LYS A 156 13.07 -2.00 4.61
C LYS A 156 13.24 -1.14 3.35
N GLY A 157 12.33 -0.19 3.11
CA GLY A 157 12.21 0.54 1.85
C GLY A 157 13.47 1.32 1.51
N LYS A 158 14.09 1.98 2.49
CA LYS A 158 15.36 2.69 2.29
C LYS A 158 16.47 1.78 1.74
N ASP A 159 16.62 0.59 2.30
CA ASP A 159 17.65 -0.37 1.85
C ASP A 159 17.29 -0.96 0.48
N LEU A 160 16.01 -1.28 0.26
CA LEU A 160 15.51 -1.81 -1.00
C LEU A 160 15.68 -0.81 -2.15
N ALA A 161 15.42 0.47 -1.90
CA ALA A 161 15.53 1.54 -2.90
C ALA A 161 16.95 1.73 -3.43
N THR A 162 17.98 1.37 -2.66
CA THR A 162 19.37 1.40 -3.16
C THR A 162 19.61 0.39 -4.29
N LYS A 163 18.73 -0.59 -4.45
CA LYS A 163 18.77 -1.64 -5.48
C LYS A 163 17.84 -1.36 -6.65
N THR A 164 17.22 -0.17 -6.71
CA THR A 164 16.32 0.25 -7.79
C THR A 164 16.90 1.48 -8.50
N ASP A 165 16.24 1.92 -9.58
CA ASP A 165 16.59 3.18 -10.25
C ASP A 165 16.07 4.44 -9.51
N ASN A 166 15.40 4.29 -8.36
CA ASN A 166 14.82 5.40 -7.60
C ASN A 166 15.82 6.55 -7.33
N PRO A 167 17.06 6.31 -6.86
CA PRO A 167 18.01 7.39 -6.61
C PRO A 167 18.36 8.20 -7.86
N ARG A 168 18.44 7.54 -9.03
CA ARG A 168 18.71 8.21 -10.32
C ARG A 168 17.55 9.09 -10.71
N LEU A 169 16.34 8.57 -10.56
CA LEU A 169 15.07 9.25 -10.83
C LEU A 169 14.78 10.41 -9.87
N GLY A 170 15.54 10.56 -8.79
CA GLY A 170 15.33 11.62 -7.80
C GLY A 170 14.31 11.24 -6.73
N ILE A 171 14.14 9.95 -6.45
CA ILE A 171 13.39 9.44 -5.31
C ILE A 171 14.39 9.02 -4.23
N ILE A 172 14.31 9.65 -3.05
CA ILE A 172 15.30 9.50 -1.97
C ILE A 172 14.62 9.13 -0.64
N GLY A 173 15.28 8.29 0.17
CA GLY A 173 14.83 7.93 1.53
C GLY A 173 13.97 6.65 1.60
N GLY A 174 13.74 6.02 0.45
CA GLY A 174 12.91 4.83 0.25
C GLY A 174 12.49 4.69 -1.20
#